data_AF-A0A348TW29-F1
#
_entry.id   AF-A0A348TW29-F1
#
_cell.length_a   1.000
_cell.length_b   1.000
_cell.length_c   1.000
_cell.angle_alpha   90.00
_cell.angle_beta   90.00
_cell.angle_gamma   90.00
#
_symmetry.space_group_name_H-M   'P 1'
#
loop_
_entity.id
_entity.type
_entity.pdbx_description
1 polymer ?
#
loop_
_entity_poly.entity_id
_entity_poly.type
_entity_poly.pdbx_seq_one_letter_code
_entity_poly.pdbx_strand_id
1 'polypeptide(L)' 'QLTGIENGTYQLIDSKGSMLEQGILLNDWVELKNNYAHGSYYLRVQWETQAKTFPVMLLP' A
#
# COMPACT_ATOMS: atom_id res chain seq x y z
N GLN A 1 9.30 -0.29 -6.72
CA GLN A 1 10.43 -0.17 -5.78
C GLN A 1 10.20 1.09 -4.94
N LEU A 2 10.20 0.96 -3.61
CA LEU A 2 9.94 2.05 -2.66
C LEU A 2 11.22 2.68 -2.10
N THR A 3 12.40 2.34 -2.67
CA THR A 3 13.72 2.72 -2.19
C THR A 3 13.82 4.20 -1.79
N GLY A 4 14.15 4.45 -0.52
CA GLY A 4 14.38 5.80 0.02
C GLY A 4 13.18 6.40 0.75
N ILE A 5 12.14 5.62 1.06
CA ILE A 5 11.01 6.05 1.88
C ILE A 5 11.24 5.52 3.30
N GLU A 6 12.03 6.26 4.08
CA GLU A 6 12.37 5.88 5.46
C GLU A 6 11.15 5.92 6.40
N ASN A 7 10.26 6.89 6.21
CA ASN A 7 9.03 7.06 6.97
C ASN A 7 7.89 7.47 6.04
N GLY A 8 6.81 6.71 6.06
CA GLY A 8 5.62 7.00 5.26
C GLY A 8 4.39 6.27 5.77
N THR A 9 3.26 6.52 5.11
CA THR A 9 2.04 5.75 5.30
C THR A 9 1.68 5.02 4.03
N TYR A 10 0.97 3.91 4.17
CA TYR A 10 0.34 3.22 3.05
C TYR A 10 -1.17 3.15 3.24
N GLN A 11 -1.87 3.06 2.12
CA GLN A 11 -3.29 2.73 2.04
C GLN A 11 -3.47 1.61 1.01
N LEU A 12 -4.18 0.55 1.39
CA LEU A 12 -4.63 -0.48 0.46
C LEU A 12 -6.04 -0.13 -0.01
N ILE A 13 -6.25 -0.08 -1.32
CA ILE A 13 -7.50 0.35 -1.95
C ILE A 13 -7.96 -0.73 -2.92
N ASP A 14 -9.25 -1.09 -2.87
CA ASP A 14 -9.84 -2.06 -3.81
C ASP A 14 -10.05 -1.46 -5.22
N SER A 15 -10.44 -2.31 -6.16
CA SER A 15 -10.74 -1.90 -7.54
C SER A 15 -11.92 -0.94 -7.70
N LYS A 16 -12.74 -0.79 -6.64
CA LYS A 16 -13.88 0.14 -6.58
C LYS A 16 -13.51 1.48 -5.93
N GLY A 17 -12.27 1.63 -5.47
CA GLY A 17 -11.79 2.84 -4.79
C GLY A 17 -12.00 2.84 -3.27
N SER A 18 -12.45 1.74 -2.69
CA SER A 18 -12.67 1.62 -1.24
C SER A 18 -11.34 1.43 -0.51
N MET A 19 -11.05 2.26 0.49
CA MET A 19 -9.90 2.06 1.37
C MET A 19 -10.17 0.86 2.29
N LEU A 20 -9.33 -0.16 2.19
CA LEU A 20 -9.41 -1.40 2.96
C LEU A 20 -8.47 -1.42 4.15
N GLU A 21 -7.31 -0.79 4.03
CA GLU A 21 -6.30 -0.71 5.08
C GLU A 21 -5.55 0.62 5.03
N GLN A 22 -5.03 1.02 6.18
CA GLN A 22 -3.99 2.02 6.28
C GLN A 22 -2.97 1.64 7.35
N GLY A 23 -1.71 2.01 7.12
CA GLY A 23 -0.63 1.73 8.08
C GLY A 23 0.61 2.56 7.82
N ILE A 24 1.66 2.25 8.59
CA ILE A 24 2.97 2.90 8.50
C ILE A 24 3.88 2.02 7.64
N LEU A 25 4.69 2.64 6.80
CA LEU A 25 5.72 1.98 6.02
C LEU A 25 6.97 1.81 6.87
N LEU A 26 7.52 0.59 6.92
CA LEU A 26 8.71 0.27 7.70
C LEU A 26 9.84 -0.11 6.74
N ASN A 27 10.85 0.75 6.62
CA ASN A 27 12.06 0.50 5.81
C ASN A 27 11.74 0.01 4.39
N ASP A 28 10.89 0.73 3.66
CA ASP A 28 10.44 0.40 2.29
C ASP A 28 9.53 -0.86 2.16
N TRP A 29 9.12 -1.49 3.27
CA TRP A 29 8.19 -2.62 3.27
C TRP A 29 6.80 -2.24 3.77
N VAL A 30 5.79 -2.88 3.18
CA VAL A 30 4.40 -2.85 3.64
C VAL A 30 4.04 -4.24 4.12
N GLU A 31 3.62 -4.32 5.39
CA GLU A 31 3.03 -5.51 5.96
C GLU A 31 1.53 -5.29 6.11
N LEU A 32 0.74 -6.09 5.39
CA LEU A 32 -0.72 -6.05 5.48
C LEU A 32 -1.15 -6.75 6.76
N LYS A 33 -2.04 -6.11 7.53
CA LYS A 33 -2.47 -6.64 8.83
C LYS A 33 -3.59 -7.67 8.71
N ASN A 34 -4.30 -7.66 7.59
CA ASN A 34 -5.43 -8.54 7.33
C ASN A 34 -5.19 -9.44 6.12
N ASN A 35 -5.98 -10.51 6.06
CA ASN A 35 -6.07 -11.34 4.88
C ASN A 35 -7.06 -10.72 3.89
N TYR A 36 -6.57 -10.45 2.69
CA TYR A 36 -7.37 -9.96 1.58
C TYR A 36 -7.54 -11.05 0.54
N ALA A 37 -8.69 -11.04 -0.14
CA ALA A 37 -8.92 -11.95 -1.26
C ALA A 37 -7.84 -11.74 -2.34
N HIS A 38 -7.55 -12.80 -3.09
CA HIS A 38 -6.65 -12.67 -4.24
C HIS A 38 -7.28 -11.76 -5.30
N GLY A 39 -6.47 -10.91 -5.90
CA GLY A 39 -6.96 -9.97 -6.90
C GLY A 39 -6.09 -8.72 -7.05
N SER A 40 -6.62 -7.79 -7.84
CA SER A 40 -5.97 -6.52 -8.14
C SER A 40 -6.41 -5.44 -7.16
N TYR A 41 -5.42 -4.75 -6.60
CA TYR A 41 -5.60 -3.64 -5.67
C TYR A 41 -4.68 -2.48 -6.07
N TYR A 42 -4.88 -1.36 -5.39
CA TYR A 42 -3.99 -0.22 -5.46
C TYR A 42 -3.36 0.02 -4.09
N LEU A 43 -2.03 0.08 -4.06
CA LEU A 43 -1.27 0.49 -2.89
C LEU A 43 -0.88 1.96 -3.08
N ARG A 44 -1.48 2.84 -2.29
CA ARG A 44 -1.08 4.25 -2.23
C ARG A 44 -0.09 4.44 -1.10
N VAL A 45 1.09 4.96 -1.42
CA VAL A 45 2.14 5.28 -0.47
C VAL A 45 2.30 6.80 -0.39
N GLN A 46 2.39 7.35 0.81
CA GLN A 46 2.58 8.77 1.05
C GLN A 46 3.76 8.98 2.00
N TRP A 47 4.61 9.95 1.68
CA TRP A 47 5.77 10.32 2.49
C TRP A 47 6.07 11.79 2.27
N GLU A 48 6.38 12.52 3.34
CA GLU A 48 6.57 13.98 3.30
C GLU A 48 5.41 14.69 2.56
N THR A 49 5.69 15.30 1.40
CA THR A 49 4.72 15.97 0.52
C THR A 49 4.39 15.16 -0.73
N GLN A 50 4.93 13.94 -0.85
CA GLN A 50 4.80 13.07 -2.01
C GLN A 50 3.74 11.98 -1.79
N ALA A 51 3.13 11.55 -2.88
CA ALA A 51 2.25 10.39 -2.89
C ALA A 51 2.41 9.64 -4.20
N LYS A 52 2.42 8.30 -4.14
CA LYS A 52 2.49 7.43 -5.31
C LYS A 52 1.56 6.24 -5.16
N THR A 53 0.88 5.90 -6.24
CA THR A 53 -0.02 4.75 -6.30
C THR A 53 0.59 3.67 -7.17
N PHE A 54 0.57 2.44 -6.67
CA PHE A 54 1.08 1.26 -7.36
C PHE A 54 -0.06 0.26 -7.55
N PRO A 55 -0.22 -0.31 -8.76
CA PRO A 55 -1.05 -1.49 -8.90
C PRO A 55 -0.35 -2.66 -8.21
N VAL A 56 -1.07 -3.42 -7.39
CA VAL A 56 -0.57 -4.61 -6.71
C VAL A 56 -1.52 -5.77 -6.94
N MET A 57 -0.96 -6.96 -7.08
CA MET A 57 -1.73 -8.20 -7.20
C MET A 57 -1.45 -9.05 -5.98
N LEU A 58 -2.49 -9.36 -5.21
CA LEU A 58 -2.40 -10.31 -4.12
C LEU A 58 -2.64 -11.70 -4.68
N LEU A 59 -1.63 -12.56 -4.53
CA LEU A 59 -1.62 -13.93 -5.03
C LEU A 59 -1.93 -14.92 -3.88
N PRO A 60 -2.27 -16.18 -4.20
CA PRO A 60 -2.36 -17.28 -3.24
C PRO A 60 -1.10 -17.49 -2.40
#